data_AF-A0A2E2R583-F1
#
_entry.id   AF-A0A2E2R583-F1
#
_cell.length_a   1.000
_cell.length_b   1.000
_cell.length_c   1.000
_cell.angle_alpha   90.00
_cell.angle_beta   90.00
_cell.angle_gamma   90.00
#
_symmetry.space_group_name_H-M   'P 1'
#
loop_
_entity.id
_entity.type
_entity.pdbx_description
1 polymer ?
#
loop_
_entity_poly.entity_id
_entity_poly.type
_entity_poly.pdbx_seq_one_letter_code
_entity_poly.pdbx_strand_id
1 'polypeptide(L)'
;MVLPLGPLSNVSASQFLSLPTAFAETEALLAPSWAVPFVQGDCGPNLEYDNAFLELQQAACGKPESQFEAATPPDWGAVETGALQLLARSRDLRLVVLWAEARLNLGGLQTLPESLGALASLLETAWVVVNPPLDDGDPYARINVIEGLGFGGTFFQSLRNCVVVENPRIGVIRLKDFEALAGHLPGTELSVSREQIELFFRSPESKADALRAWVLRGQFSLKKILATLALHVEADQLPQLSEFSVLLGHVLSCLPAHQMEQIPTPEPHSALCDSIHDSSKLGHSIAQLRIHSRAQALAAIDQVCSYLEQAEPTNPAQLLLKRARRLIDKNFMQLMKDLAPEALAEVAKIMGVNPDSLEQEDA
;
A
#
# COMPACT_ATOMS: atom_id res chain seq x y z
N MET A 1 9.94 -13.44 35.83
CA MET A 1 10.19 -14.61 34.98
C MET A 1 9.73 -14.23 33.59
N VAL A 2 10.68 -13.88 32.72
CA VAL A 2 10.45 -13.41 31.35
C VAL A 2 10.17 -14.63 30.48
N LEU A 3 9.05 -14.65 29.76
CA LEU A 3 8.75 -15.69 28.77
C LEU A 3 9.22 -15.22 27.38
N PRO A 4 9.85 -16.08 26.57
CA PRO A 4 10.48 -15.69 25.32
C PRO A 4 9.45 -15.56 24.19
N LEU A 5 9.56 -14.49 23.39
CA LEU A 5 8.89 -14.37 22.10
C LEU A 5 9.56 -15.34 21.11
N GLY A 6 8.76 -16.22 20.50
CA GLY A 6 9.22 -17.11 19.43
C GLY A 6 9.57 -16.36 18.15
N PRO A 7 10.31 -16.99 17.22
CA PRO A 7 10.94 -16.30 16.10
C PRO A 7 9.91 -15.76 15.11
N LEU A 8 10.12 -14.51 14.68
CA LEU A 8 9.39 -13.87 13.59
C LEU A 8 9.71 -14.59 12.28
N SER A 9 8.67 -15.00 11.56
CA SER A 9 8.76 -15.66 10.26
C SER A 9 9.48 -14.77 9.24
N ASN A 10 10.54 -15.29 8.63
CA ASN A 10 11.30 -14.64 7.56
C ASN A 10 10.37 -14.20 6.40
N VAL A 11 10.20 -12.89 6.24
CA VAL A 11 9.59 -12.30 5.04
C VAL A 11 10.65 -12.30 3.94
N SER A 12 10.56 -13.27 3.03
CA SER A 12 11.47 -13.37 1.87
C SER A 12 11.18 -12.25 0.86
N ALA A 13 12.23 -11.66 0.27
CA ALA A 13 12.16 -10.66 -0.82
C ALA A 13 11.23 -11.09 -1.99
N SER A 14 10.99 -12.39 -2.15
CA SER A 14 10.05 -12.96 -3.13
C SER A 14 8.59 -12.52 -2.94
N GLN A 15 8.16 -12.15 -1.74
CA GLN A 15 6.78 -11.70 -1.47
C GLN A 15 6.46 -10.31 -2.04
N PHE A 16 7.48 -9.50 -2.38
CA PHE A 16 7.28 -8.18 -2.97
C PHE A 16 7.15 -8.19 -4.51
N LEU A 17 7.45 -9.32 -5.17
CA LEU A 17 7.64 -9.40 -6.63
C LEU A 17 6.44 -9.96 -7.41
N SER A 18 5.36 -10.41 -6.77
CA SER A 18 4.25 -11.06 -7.48
C SER A 18 3.11 -10.11 -7.88
N LEU A 19 3.23 -9.41 -9.02
CA LEU A 19 2.11 -8.84 -9.78
C LEU A 19 2.44 -8.81 -11.31
N PRO A 20 1.42 -8.78 -12.20
CA PRO A 20 1.60 -9.11 -13.60
C PRO A 20 2.43 -8.06 -14.36
N THR A 21 3.37 -8.56 -15.14
CA THR A 21 4.36 -7.87 -15.99
C THR A 21 3.76 -6.96 -17.09
N ALA A 22 2.43 -6.85 -17.20
CA ALA A 22 1.76 -6.22 -18.34
C ALA A 22 1.57 -4.70 -18.25
N PHE A 23 1.91 -4.05 -17.15
CA PHE A 23 1.83 -2.58 -17.00
C PHE A 23 3.16 -1.85 -17.28
N ALA A 24 4.21 -2.57 -17.68
CA ALA A 24 5.57 -2.06 -17.74
C ALA A 24 5.89 -1.20 -18.98
N GLU A 25 5.06 -1.21 -20.02
CA GLU A 25 5.41 -0.57 -21.30
C GLU A 25 4.36 0.46 -21.74
N THR A 26 4.36 1.63 -21.11
CA THR A 26 3.93 2.86 -21.80
C THR A 26 4.55 4.06 -21.11
N GLU A 27 5.63 4.59 -21.66
CA GLU A 27 6.39 5.74 -21.15
C GLU A 27 7.13 5.44 -19.83
N ALA A 28 8.35 4.90 -19.96
CA ALA A 28 9.33 4.95 -18.89
C ALA A 28 9.55 6.42 -18.55
N LEU A 29 9.01 6.87 -17.42
CA LEU A 29 9.36 8.15 -16.83
C LEU A 29 10.88 8.15 -16.70
N LEU A 30 11.56 8.97 -17.50
CA LEU A 30 12.99 9.15 -17.40
C LEU A 30 13.25 9.66 -15.99
N ALA A 31 13.91 8.84 -15.18
CA ALA A 31 14.29 9.23 -13.84
C ALA A 31 15.12 10.53 -13.92
N PRO A 32 14.97 11.45 -12.95
CA PRO A 32 15.81 12.64 -12.90
C PRO A 32 17.28 12.26 -12.99
N SER A 33 18.09 13.05 -13.70
CA SER A 33 19.53 12.74 -13.89
C SER A 33 20.31 12.66 -12.57
N TRP A 34 19.76 13.22 -11.49
CA TRP A 34 20.33 13.13 -10.15
C TRP A 34 19.94 11.86 -9.38
N ALA A 35 19.03 11.03 -9.89
CA ALA A 35 18.56 9.80 -9.23
C ALA A 35 19.54 8.62 -9.35
N VAL A 36 20.82 8.91 -9.56
CA VAL A 36 21.95 7.98 -9.69
C VAL A 36 23.21 8.65 -9.12
N PRO A 37 24.26 7.88 -8.79
CA PRO A 37 25.56 8.43 -8.40
C PRO A 37 26.10 9.46 -9.40
N PHE A 38 27.03 10.31 -8.95
CA PHE A 38 27.79 11.16 -9.85
C PHE A 38 28.66 10.31 -10.79
N VAL A 39 29.18 10.91 -11.87
CA VAL A 39 29.98 10.22 -12.91
C VAL A 39 31.17 9.46 -12.33
N GLN A 40 31.76 9.97 -11.25
CA GLN A 40 32.89 9.35 -10.54
C GLN A 40 32.49 8.22 -9.57
N GLY A 41 31.19 7.90 -9.48
CA GLY A 41 30.64 6.81 -8.68
C GLY A 41 30.32 7.16 -7.23
N ASP A 42 30.53 8.39 -6.78
CA ASP A 42 30.19 8.85 -5.43
C ASP A 42 28.81 9.53 -5.35
N CYS A 43 28.42 9.93 -4.14
CA CYS A 43 27.19 10.66 -3.85
C CYS A 43 27.43 12.06 -3.26
N GLY A 44 28.64 12.62 -3.43
CA GLY A 44 28.99 13.92 -2.85
C GLY A 44 28.97 13.94 -1.30
N PRO A 45 29.08 15.14 -0.68
CA PRO A 45 29.24 15.27 0.76
C PRO A 45 27.94 14.99 1.53
N ASN A 46 28.06 14.45 2.75
CA ASN A 46 26.98 14.44 3.73
C ASN A 46 26.66 15.88 4.15
N LEU A 47 25.39 16.29 4.04
CA LEU A 47 24.94 17.65 4.31
C LEU A 47 24.35 17.85 5.71
N GLU A 48 24.54 16.91 6.63
CA GLU A 48 23.92 16.92 7.97
C GLU A 48 24.08 18.24 8.75
N TYR A 49 25.19 18.95 8.56
CA TYR A 49 25.47 20.25 9.18
C TYR A 49 25.56 21.41 8.17
N ASP A 50 25.18 21.19 6.92
CA ASP A 50 25.20 22.24 5.88
C ASP A 50 24.05 23.22 6.10
N ASN A 51 24.37 24.52 6.18
CA ASN A 51 23.37 25.55 6.47
C ASN A 51 22.20 25.57 5.47
N ALA A 52 22.47 25.37 4.18
CA ALA A 52 21.41 25.39 3.17
C ALA A 52 20.50 24.15 3.29
N PHE A 53 21.04 23.02 3.76
CA PHE A 53 20.22 21.85 4.08
C PHE A 53 19.34 22.10 5.31
N LEU A 54 19.88 22.68 6.38
CA LEU A 54 19.11 23.02 7.59
C LEU A 54 18.01 24.05 7.29
N GLU A 55 18.31 25.08 6.50
CA GLU A 55 17.35 26.08 6.04
C GLU A 55 16.23 25.43 5.20
N LEU A 56 16.58 24.49 4.31
CA LEU A 56 15.61 23.75 3.52
C LEU A 56 14.68 22.89 4.40
N GLN A 57 15.23 22.19 5.39
CA GLN A 57 14.42 21.41 6.35
C GLN A 57 13.45 22.32 7.11
N GLN A 58 13.92 23.48 7.57
CA GLN A 58 13.06 24.47 8.24
C GLN A 58 11.97 25.01 7.30
N ALA A 59 12.31 25.30 6.04
CA ALA A 59 11.36 25.77 5.05
C ALA A 59 10.23 24.75 4.81
N ALA A 60 10.57 23.45 4.77
CA ALA A 60 9.62 22.36 4.59
C ALA A 60 8.67 22.16 5.79
N CYS A 61 9.00 22.67 6.99
CA CYS A 61 8.10 22.67 8.13
C CYS A 61 7.03 23.79 8.07
N GLY A 62 7.27 24.85 7.30
CA GLY A 62 6.44 26.06 7.32
C GLY A 62 6.54 26.80 8.66
N LYS A 63 5.55 27.64 8.96
CA LYS A 63 5.47 28.34 10.24
C LYS A 63 4.27 27.82 11.05
N PRO A 64 4.48 27.33 12.28
CA PRO A 64 3.37 26.92 13.13
C PRO A 64 2.51 28.12 13.51
N GLU A 65 1.27 27.85 13.91
CA GLU A 65 0.41 28.88 14.51
C GLU A 65 1.05 29.44 15.77
N SER A 66 0.98 30.75 15.93
CA SER A 66 1.37 31.46 17.15
C SER A 66 0.17 32.19 17.72
N GLN A 67 0.30 32.70 18.95
CA GLN A 67 -0.76 33.51 19.58
C GLN A 67 -1.14 34.77 18.78
N PHE A 68 -0.30 35.18 17.81
CA PHE A 68 -0.46 36.42 17.04
C PHE A 68 -0.64 36.21 15.53
N GLU A 69 -0.32 35.03 15.01
CA GLU A 69 -0.32 34.73 13.58
C GLU A 69 -0.77 33.30 13.31
N ALA A 70 -1.63 33.12 12.29
CA ALA A 70 -2.05 31.80 11.84
C ALA A 70 -0.87 31.01 11.25
N ALA A 71 -0.98 29.68 11.26
CA ALA A 71 0.01 28.83 10.62
C ALA A 71 0.17 29.18 9.13
N THR A 72 1.42 29.27 8.67
CA THR A 72 1.73 29.47 7.25
C THR A 72 2.24 28.16 6.67
N PRO A 73 1.63 27.64 5.59
CA PRO A 73 2.13 26.42 4.96
C PRO A 73 3.53 26.64 4.37
N PRO A 74 4.30 25.56 4.16
CA PRO A 74 5.58 25.63 3.46
C PRO A 74 5.44 26.26 2.07
N ASP A 75 6.46 27.02 1.66
CA ASP A 75 6.62 27.39 0.25
C ASP A 75 7.22 26.19 -0.49
N TRP A 76 6.34 25.32 -1.00
CA TRP A 76 6.76 24.11 -1.69
C TRP A 76 7.57 24.38 -2.97
N GLY A 77 7.37 25.54 -3.63
CA GLY A 77 8.19 25.93 -4.78
C GLY A 77 9.64 26.22 -4.38
N ALA A 78 9.82 26.92 -3.25
CA ALA A 78 11.13 27.14 -2.66
C ALA A 78 11.77 25.82 -2.18
N VAL A 79 10.99 24.91 -1.59
CA VAL A 79 11.48 23.58 -1.15
C VAL A 79 11.95 22.75 -2.35
N GLU A 80 11.17 22.67 -3.43
CA GLU A 80 11.57 21.94 -4.65
C GLU A 80 12.89 22.51 -5.21
N THR A 81 12.96 23.84 -5.33
CA THR A 81 14.12 24.55 -5.86
C THR A 81 15.37 24.31 -5.01
N GLY A 82 15.26 24.46 -3.68
CA GLY A 82 16.37 24.25 -2.75
C GLY A 82 16.82 22.78 -2.73
N ALA A 83 15.89 21.84 -2.75
CA ALA A 83 16.22 20.42 -2.82
C ALA A 83 17.00 20.08 -4.11
N LEU A 84 16.57 20.58 -5.27
CA LEU A 84 17.27 20.38 -6.54
C LEU A 84 18.67 21.02 -6.57
N GLN A 85 18.83 22.20 -5.98
CA GLN A 85 20.14 22.86 -5.86
C GLN A 85 21.12 22.03 -5.01
N LEU A 86 20.65 21.48 -3.89
CA LEU A 86 21.49 20.62 -3.05
C LEU A 86 21.76 19.26 -3.71
N LEU A 87 20.75 18.68 -4.40
CA LEU A 87 20.90 17.44 -5.15
C LEU A 87 21.96 17.55 -6.24
N ALA A 88 22.21 18.74 -6.79
CA ALA A 88 23.28 18.97 -7.77
C ALA A 88 24.69 18.66 -7.24
N ARG A 89 24.89 18.65 -5.91
CA ARG A 89 26.19 18.36 -5.28
C ARG A 89 26.18 17.20 -4.28
N SER A 90 25.02 16.75 -3.79
CA SER A 90 24.91 15.62 -2.86
C SER A 90 23.72 14.73 -3.22
N ARG A 91 23.95 13.42 -3.38
CA ARG A 91 22.87 12.44 -3.50
C ARG A 91 22.52 11.96 -2.10
N ASP A 92 21.42 12.49 -1.59
CA ASP A 92 20.99 12.29 -0.20
C ASP A 92 19.52 11.91 -0.18
N LEU A 93 19.20 10.77 0.43
CA LEU A 93 17.83 10.26 0.53
C LEU A 93 16.90 11.28 1.20
N ARG A 94 17.40 12.07 2.16
CA ARG A 94 16.61 13.11 2.84
C ARG A 94 16.21 14.22 1.87
N LEU A 95 17.11 14.62 0.97
CA LEU A 95 16.80 15.60 -0.08
C LEU A 95 15.79 15.05 -1.08
N VAL A 96 15.91 13.77 -1.44
CA VAL A 96 14.96 13.12 -2.36
C VAL A 96 13.56 13.10 -1.75
N VAL A 97 13.42 12.81 -0.45
CA VAL A 97 12.12 12.86 0.25
C VAL A 97 11.55 14.28 0.30
N LEU A 98 12.37 15.29 0.61
CA LEU A 98 11.92 16.70 0.60
C LEU A 98 11.47 17.16 -0.79
N TRP A 99 12.25 16.81 -1.82
CA TRP A 99 11.87 17.07 -3.21
C TRP A 99 10.57 16.36 -3.57
N ALA A 100 10.46 15.07 -3.27
CA ALA A 100 9.26 14.27 -3.51
C ALA A 100 8.02 14.87 -2.82
N GLU A 101 8.15 15.33 -1.58
CA GLU A 101 7.07 15.99 -0.86
C GLU A 101 6.65 17.31 -1.52
N ALA A 102 7.61 18.13 -1.95
CA ALA A 102 7.34 19.36 -2.67
C ALA A 102 6.62 19.10 -4.00
N ARG A 103 7.10 18.12 -4.78
CA ARG A 103 6.46 17.67 -6.03
C ARG A 103 5.02 17.24 -5.79
N LEU A 104 4.79 16.49 -4.72
CA LEU A 104 3.46 15.99 -4.36
C LEU A 104 2.50 17.13 -4.00
N ASN A 105 2.97 18.15 -3.28
CA ASN A 105 2.16 19.32 -2.94
C ASN A 105 1.90 20.26 -4.12
N LEU A 106 2.86 20.40 -5.05
CA LEU A 106 2.73 21.28 -6.22
C LEU A 106 1.97 20.63 -7.38
N GLY A 107 2.26 19.36 -7.64
CA GLY A 107 1.78 18.63 -8.80
C GLY A 107 0.74 17.56 -8.49
N GLY A 108 0.50 17.23 -7.22
CA GLY A 108 -0.44 16.18 -6.82
C GLY A 108 0.07 14.77 -7.15
N LEU A 109 -0.86 13.81 -7.12
CA LEU A 109 -0.56 12.37 -7.24
C LEU A 109 0.17 11.94 -8.52
N GLN A 110 0.07 12.70 -9.61
CA GLN A 110 0.76 12.39 -10.86
C GLN A 110 2.29 12.39 -10.72
N THR A 111 2.82 13.09 -9.70
CA THR A 111 4.25 13.16 -9.42
C THR A 111 4.77 11.96 -8.63
N LEU A 112 3.87 11.17 -8.04
CA LEU A 112 4.22 10.09 -7.12
C LEU A 112 5.10 9.00 -7.76
N PRO A 113 4.84 8.54 -9.00
CA PRO A 113 5.70 7.54 -9.65
C PRO A 113 7.14 8.02 -9.84
N GLU A 114 7.32 9.25 -10.34
CA GLU A 114 8.65 9.85 -10.55
C GLU A 114 9.38 9.99 -9.22
N SER A 115 8.65 10.47 -8.20
CA SER A 115 9.20 10.78 -6.88
C SER A 115 9.73 9.55 -6.16
N LEU A 116 8.91 8.49 -6.07
CA LEU A 116 9.30 7.23 -5.44
C LEU A 116 10.28 6.44 -6.32
N GLY A 117 10.15 6.55 -7.65
CA GLY A 117 11.07 5.92 -8.59
C GLY A 117 12.49 6.44 -8.46
N ALA A 118 12.66 7.76 -8.28
CA ALA A 118 13.97 8.38 -8.05
C ALA A 118 14.62 7.88 -6.75
N LEU A 119 13.84 7.78 -5.68
CA LEU A 119 14.30 7.24 -4.39
C LEU A 119 14.72 5.77 -4.52
N ALA A 120 13.91 4.95 -5.20
CA ALA A 120 14.22 3.55 -5.46
C ALA A 120 15.51 3.37 -6.28
N SER A 121 15.68 4.19 -7.32
CA SER A 121 16.88 4.18 -8.18
C SER A 121 18.14 4.48 -7.39
N LEU A 122 18.10 5.48 -6.51
CA LEU A 122 19.27 5.86 -5.72
C LEU A 122 19.63 4.79 -4.67
N LEU A 123 18.63 4.20 -4.02
CA LEU A 123 18.86 3.05 -3.12
C LEU A 123 19.50 1.87 -3.86
N GLU A 124 18.99 1.54 -5.05
CA GLU A 124 19.45 0.38 -5.83
C GLU A 124 20.87 0.58 -6.38
N THR A 125 21.17 1.78 -6.89
CA THR A 125 22.43 2.05 -7.59
C THR A 125 23.54 2.60 -6.70
N ALA A 126 23.18 3.14 -5.54
CA ALA A 126 24.11 3.90 -4.71
C ALA A 126 24.16 3.47 -3.25
N TRP A 127 23.58 2.32 -2.88
CA TRP A 127 23.50 1.88 -1.47
C TRP A 127 24.80 2.09 -0.70
N VAL A 128 25.96 1.67 -1.19
CA VAL A 128 27.21 1.78 -0.42
C VAL A 128 27.59 3.22 -0.10
N VAL A 129 27.27 4.17 -0.99
CA VAL A 129 27.83 5.54 -0.97
C VAL A 129 26.80 6.65 -0.74
N VAL A 130 25.50 6.36 -0.82
CA VAL A 130 24.42 7.37 -0.70
C VAL A 130 24.37 7.98 0.70
N ASN A 131 24.02 9.27 0.78
CA ASN A 131 23.80 9.95 2.05
C ASN A 131 22.36 9.71 2.57
N PRO A 132 22.11 9.60 3.89
CA PRO A 132 23.11 9.59 4.98
C PRO A 132 24.06 8.39 4.91
N PRO A 133 25.34 8.55 5.29
CA PRO A 133 26.31 7.46 5.28
C PRO A 133 25.89 6.34 6.25
N LEU A 134 26.39 5.13 6.01
CA LEU A 134 26.32 4.03 6.99
C LEU A 134 27.23 4.34 8.18
N ASP A 135 26.80 4.02 9.39
CA ASP A 135 27.60 4.15 10.61
C ASP A 135 28.22 2.80 10.98
N ASP A 136 29.50 2.58 10.68
CA ASP A 136 30.16 1.26 10.79
C ASP A 136 29.38 0.11 10.11
N GLY A 137 28.68 0.43 9.02
CA GLY A 137 27.83 -0.50 8.27
C GLY A 137 26.35 -0.51 8.71
N ASP A 138 26.00 0.19 9.78
CA ASP A 138 24.63 0.32 10.29
C ASP A 138 23.79 1.24 9.36
N PRO A 139 22.65 0.74 8.82
CA PRO A 139 21.75 1.49 7.95
C PRO A 139 20.67 2.31 8.67
N TYR A 140 20.70 2.40 10.01
CA TYR A 140 19.65 3.02 10.83
C TYR A 140 19.19 4.40 10.33
N ALA A 141 20.14 5.30 10.02
CA ALA A 141 19.81 6.64 9.53
C ALA A 141 19.01 6.61 8.22
N ARG A 142 19.30 5.66 7.33
CA ARG A 142 18.59 5.50 6.04
C ARG A 142 17.21 4.88 6.23
N ILE A 143 17.11 3.88 7.11
CA ILE A 143 15.82 3.27 7.48
C ILE A 143 14.87 4.36 8.00
N ASN A 144 15.35 5.23 8.88
CA ASN A 144 14.55 6.36 9.40
C ASN A 144 14.07 7.31 8.29
N VAL A 145 14.88 7.56 7.25
CA VAL A 145 14.43 8.37 6.10
C VAL A 145 13.24 7.71 5.40
N ILE A 146 13.31 6.40 5.16
CA ILE A 146 12.27 5.65 4.47
C ILE A 146 11.03 5.45 5.33
N GLU A 147 11.19 5.24 6.64
CA GLU A 147 10.10 5.19 7.62
C GLU A 147 9.33 6.52 7.67
N GLY A 148 10.01 7.64 7.44
CA GLY A 148 9.39 8.97 7.27
C GLY A 148 8.41 9.10 6.10
N LEU A 149 8.31 8.11 5.21
CA LEU A 149 7.25 8.07 4.18
C LEU A 149 5.90 7.58 4.73
N GLY A 150 5.87 6.99 5.92
CA GLY A 150 4.70 6.40 6.57
C GLY A 150 3.91 7.35 7.46
N PHE A 151 2.99 6.80 8.25
CA PHE A 151 1.98 7.55 9.03
C PHE A 151 2.54 8.73 9.86
N GLY A 152 3.72 8.56 10.45
CA GLY A 152 4.37 9.55 11.31
C GLY A 152 5.07 10.69 10.58
N GLY A 153 5.20 10.62 9.25
CA GLY A 153 5.96 11.60 8.46
C GLY A 153 5.10 12.62 7.72
N THR A 154 5.70 13.78 7.41
CA THR A 154 5.06 14.87 6.66
C THR A 154 4.66 14.44 5.26
N PHE A 155 5.49 13.64 4.59
CA PHE A 155 5.22 13.11 3.26
C PHE A 155 3.87 12.39 3.20
N PHE A 156 3.58 11.51 4.16
CA PHE A 156 2.30 10.79 4.20
C PHE A 156 1.12 11.73 4.45
N GLN A 157 1.29 12.75 5.29
CA GLN A 157 0.25 13.76 5.50
C GLN A 157 -0.01 14.58 4.23
N SER A 158 1.04 14.94 3.49
CA SER A 158 0.95 15.56 2.17
C SER A 158 0.22 14.65 1.18
N LEU A 159 0.56 13.36 1.13
CA LEU A 159 -0.11 12.35 0.32
C LEU A 159 -1.61 12.23 0.65
N ARG A 160 -1.95 12.11 1.94
CA ARG A 160 -3.35 12.06 2.41
C ARG A 160 -4.17 13.27 1.99
N ASN A 161 -3.55 14.44 1.90
CA ASN A 161 -4.22 15.69 1.57
C ASN A 161 -4.20 16.02 0.06
N CYS A 162 -3.54 15.22 -0.78
CA CYS A 162 -3.56 15.40 -2.22
C CYS A 162 -5.00 15.43 -2.74
N VAL A 163 -5.32 16.44 -3.55
CA VAL A 163 -6.59 16.52 -4.28
C VAL A 163 -6.57 15.47 -5.40
N VAL A 164 -7.59 14.61 -5.41
CA VAL A 164 -7.78 13.56 -6.41
C VAL A 164 -8.87 13.96 -7.40
N VAL A 165 -9.95 14.54 -6.89
CA VAL A 165 -11.06 15.04 -7.69
C VAL A 165 -11.29 16.50 -7.35
N GLU A 166 -11.38 17.33 -8.37
CA GLU A 166 -11.85 18.71 -8.27
C GLU A 166 -12.88 18.91 -9.38
N ASN A 167 -14.15 19.01 -8.99
CA ASN A 167 -15.25 19.15 -9.95
C ASN A 167 -16.38 20.00 -9.35
N PRO A 168 -16.98 20.95 -10.10
CA PRO A 168 -18.03 21.83 -9.56
C PRO A 168 -19.25 21.13 -8.95
N ARG A 169 -19.58 19.90 -9.39
CA ARG A 169 -20.75 19.15 -8.88
C ARG A 169 -20.42 18.25 -7.68
N ILE A 170 -19.16 17.86 -7.54
CA ILE A 170 -18.68 16.91 -6.52
C ILE A 170 -17.98 17.66 -5.38
N GLY A 171 -17.34 18.78 -5.71
CA GLY A 171 -16.41 19.49 -4.85
C GLY A 171 -14.98 18.99 -4.99
N VAL A 172 -14.21 19.20 -3.92
CA VAL A 172 -12.82 18.78 -3.80
C VAL A 172 -12.78 17.53 -2.95
N ILE A 173 -12.26 16.44 -3.51
CA ILE A 173 -12.07 15.15 -2.82
C ILE A 173 -10.57 14.89 -2.74
N ARG A 174 -10.10 14.68 -1.51
CA ARG A 174 -8.71 14.38 -1.19
C ARG A 174 -8.50 12.88 -1.06
N LEU A 175 -7.25 12.45 -1.10
CA LEU A 175 -6.90 11.04 -1.05
C LEU A 175 -7.45 10.34 0.20
N LYS A 176 -7.35 10.98 1.37
CA LYS A 176 -7.91 10.47 2.64
C LYS A 176 -9.43 10.24 2.62
N ASP A 177 -10.17 11.01 1.82
CA ASP A 177 -11.63 10.90 1.79
C ASP A 177 -12.08 9.57 1.18
N PHE A 178 -11.23 8.92 0.38
CA PHE A 178 -11.47 7.59 -0.16
C PHE A 178 -11.52 6.49 0.92
N GLU A 179 -10.93 6.70 2.10
CA GLU A 179 -11.06 5.76 3.22
C GLU A 179 -12.52 5.66 3.68
N ALA A 180 -13.22 6.79 3.76
CA ALA A 180 -14.64 6.83 4.10
C ALA A 180 -15.51 6.30 2.93
N LEU A 181 -15.19 6.67 1.69
CA LEU A 181 -15.90 6.16 0.50
C LEU A 181 -15.76 4.64 0.32
N ALA A 182 -14.64 4.06 0.75
CA ALA A 182 -14.42 2.61 0.74
C ALA A 182 -15.10 1.88 1.93
N GLY A 183 -15.70 2.61 2.87
CA GLY A 183 -16.39 2.04 4.04
C GLY A 183 -15.50 1.75 5.25
N HIS A 184 -14.26 2.26 5.27
CA HIS A 184 -13.28 1.99 6.34
C HIS A 184 -13.28 3.03 7.46
N LEU A 185 -14.00 4.15 7.29
CA LEU A 185 -14.20 5.20 8.31
C LEU A 185 -15.71 5.52 8.46
N PRO A 186 -16.49 4.65 9.11
CA PRO A 186 -17.90 4.93 9.38
C PRO A 186 -18.02 6.14 10.32
N GLY A 187 -18.74 7.18 9.87
CA GLY A 187 -19.01 8.40 10.64
C GLY A 187 -18.32 9.67 10.12
N THR A 188 -17.44 9.58 9.13
CA THR A 188 -16.97 10.77 8.40
C THR A 188 -18.06 11.20 7.42
N GLU A 189 -18.77 12.29 7.73
CA GLU A 189 -19.77 12.86 6.81
C GLU A 189 -19.07 13.53 5.62
N LEU A 190 -19.09 12.84 4.47
CA LEU A 190 -18.76 13.43 3.18
C LEU A 190 -20.04 13.96 2.54
N SER A 191 -19.94 15.08 1.83
CA SER A 191 -21.05 15.65 1.06
C SER A 191 -21.39 14.83 -0.20
N VAL A 192 -20.61 13.79 -0.51
CA VAL A 192 -20.74 12.96 -1.69
C VAL A 192 -20.71 11.48 -1.34
N SER A 193 -21.51 10.69 -2.05
CA SER A 193 -21.55 9.23 -1.90
C SER A 193 -20.52 8.54 -2.80
N ARG A 194 -20.22 7.28 -2.48
CA ARG A 194 -19.36 6.42 -3.32
C ARG A 194 -19.90 6.30 -4.74
N GLU A 195 -21.21 6.13 -4.90
CA GLU A 195 -21.86 5.96 -6.20
C GLU A 195 -21.70 7.21 -7.08
N GLN A 196 -21.75 8.41 -6.48
CA GLN A 196 -21.53 9.66 -7.21
C GLN A 196 -20.09 9.77 -7.72
N ILE A 197 -19.11 9.35 -6.91
CA ILE A 197 -17.69 9.32 -7.27
C ILE A 197 -17.42 8.29 -8.38
N GLU A 198 -17.98 7.08 -8.27
CA GLU A 198 -17.86 6.07 -9.32
C GLU A 198 -18.52 6.50 -10.63
N LEU A 199 -19.67 7.20 -10.57
CA LEU A 199 -20.31 7.77 -11.75
C LEU A 199 -19.42 8.84 -12.40
N PHE A 200 -18.78 9.68 -11.60
CA PHE A 200 -17.80 10.65 -12.10
C PHE A 200 -16.63 9.96 -12.80
N PHE A 201 -16.03 8.93 -12.22
CA PHE A 201 -14.91 8.24 -12.87
C PHE A 201 -15.26 7.48 -14.15
N ARG A 202 -16.55 7.27 -14.45
CA ARG A 202 -17.01 6.75 -15.75
C ARG A 202 -17.14 7.84 -16.83
N SER A 203 -17.06 9.11 -16.44
CA SER A 203 -17.12 10.24 -17.37
C SER A 203 -15.74 10.53 -17.99
N PRO A 204 -15.69 11.02 -19.25
CA PRO A 204 -14.43 11.26 -19.97
C PRO A 204 -13.56 12.38 -19.35
N GLU A 205 -14.15 13.27 -18.56
CA GLU A 205 -13.47 14.38 -17.87
C GLU A 205 -12.66 13.95 -16.64
N SER A 206 -12.83 12.71 -16.16
CA SER A 206 -12.31 12.26 -14.86
C SER A 206 -10.85 11.82 -14.81
N LYS A 207 -10.18 11.68 -15.96
CA LYS A 207 -8.79 11.17 -16.08
C LYS A 207 -8.56 9.84 -15.31
N ALA A 208 -9.59 9.00 -15.18
CA ALA A 208 -9.55 7.78 -14.37
C ALA A 208 -8.39 6.83 -14.74
N ASP A 209 -8.08 6.67 -16.03
CA ASP A 209 -6.99 5.81 -16.48
C ASP A 209 -5.60 6.35 -16.12
N ALA A 210 -5.39 7.66 -16.24
CA ALA A 210 -4.16 8.30 -15.81
C ALA A 210 -3.98 8.20 -14.29
N LEU A 211 -5.04 8.46 -13.52
CA LEU A 211 -5.04 8.28 -12.07
C LEU A 211 -4.72 6.83 -11.68
N ARG A 212 -5.32 5.84 -12.35
CA ARG A 212 -5.00 4.42 -12.15
C ARG A 212 -3.53 4.14 -12.40
N ALA A 213 -2.97 4.64 -13.51
CA ALA A 213 -1.56 4.46 -13.85
C ALA A 213 -0.63 5.09 -12.79
N TRP A 214 -0.91 6.31 -12.34
CA TRP A 214 -0.13 6.97 -11.28
C TRP A 214 -0.15 6.19 -9.98
N VAL A 215 -1.33 5.75 -9.54
CA VAL A 215 -1.48 4.99 -8.30
C VAL A 215 -0.75 3.64 -8.36
N LEU A 216 -0.94 2.87 -9.44
CA LEU A 216 -0.29 1.57 -9.60
C LEU A 216 1.23 1.70 -9.70
N ARG A 217 1.75 2.69 -10.44
CA ARG A 217 3.21 2.93 -10.53
C ARG A 217 3.79 3.43 -9.21
N GLY A 218 3.04 4.24 -8.46
CA GLY A 218 3.41 4.64 -7.10
C GLY A 218 3.53 3.45 -6.17
N GLN A 219 2.54 2.55 -6.15
CA GLN A 219 2.59 1.30 -5.38
C GLN A 219 3.76 0.40 -5.80
N PHE A 220 4.02 0.28 -7.11
CA PHE A 220 5.15 -0.47 -7.63
C PHE A 220 6.49 0.11 -7.15
N SER A 221 6.64 1.43 -7.21
CA SER A 221 7.87 2.12 -6.78
C SER A 221 8.10 1.97 -5.27
N LEU A 222 7.04 2.04 -4.45
CA LEU A 222 7.14 1.78 -3.02
C LEU A 222 7.58 0.34 -2.73
N LYS A 223 6.99 -0.65 -3.42
CA LYS A 223 7.42 -2.04 -3.30
C LYS A 223 8.88 -2.22 -3.71
N LYS A 224 9.33 -1.52 -4.76
CA LYS A 224 10.73 -1.51 -5.19
C LYS A 224 11.65 -0.96 -4.11
N ILE A 225 11.29 0.17 -3.47
CA ILE A 225 12.04 0.73 -2.33
C ILE A 225 12.22 -0.32 -1.23
N LEU A 226 11.11 -0.93 -0.78
CA LEU A 226 11.14 -1.93 0.30
C LEU A 226 11.93 -3.19 -0.10
N ALA A 227 11.77 -3.67 -1.33
CA ALA A 227 12.52 -4.80 -1.85
C ALA A 227 14.02 -4.52 -1.91
N THR A 228 14.43 -3.31 -2.33
CA THR A 228 15.83 -2.89 -2.33
C THR A 228 16.39 -2.80 -0.91
N LEU A 229 15.64 -2.25 0.05
CA LEU A 229 16.05 -2.21 1.46
C LEU A 229 16.25 -3.63 2.02
N ALA A 230 15.36 -4.57 1.68
CA ALA A 230 15.42 -5.96 2.13
C ALA A 230 16.66 -6.74 1.61
N LEU A 231 17.42 -6.20 0.65
CA LEU A 231 18.71 -6.76 0.24
C LEU A 231 19.84 -6.41 1.21
N HIS A 232 19.66 -5.42 2.07
CA HIS A 232 20.70 -4.84 2.92
C HIS A 232 20.37 -4.81 4.40
N VAL A 233 19.10 -5.03 4.75
CA VAL A 233 18.56 -4.87 6.10
C VAL A 233 17.79 -6.14 6.47
N GLU A 234 17.91 -6.56 7.74
CA GLU A 234 17.16 -7.69 8.28
C GLU A 234 15.65 -7.40 8.31
N ALA A 235 14.84 -8.47 8.23
CA ALA A 235 13.40 -8.35 8.03
C ALA A 235 12.66 -7.60 9.17
N ASP A 236 13.18 -7.63 10.39
CA ASP A 236 12.61 -6.97 11.58
C ASP A 236 12.91 -5.47 11.66
N GLN A 237 13.91 -4.99 10.90
CA GLN A 237 14.28 -3.58 10.80
C GLN A 237 13.67 -2.89 9.57
N LEU A 238 12.93 -3.62 8.73
CA LEU A 238 12.30 -3.03 7.55
C LEU A 238 11.15 -2.07 7.94
N PRO A 239 11.07 -0.88 7.31
CA PRO A 239 9.96 0.04 7.54
C PRO A 239 8.61 -0.60 7.21
N GLN A 240 7.63 -0.43 8.11
CA GLN A 240 6.26 -0.85 7.88
C GLN A 240 5.46 0.29 7.24
N LEU A 241 5.21 0.19 5.94
CA LEU A 241 4.53 1.24 5.14
C LEU A 241 3.23 0.72 4.49
N SER A 242 2.54 -0.20 5.18
CA SER A 242 1.34 -0.87 4.66
C SER A 242 0.17 0.09 4.43
N GLU A 243 0.05 1.12 5.29
CA GLU A 243 -0.96 2.18 5.25
C GLU A 243 -0.91 2.95 3.93
N PHE A 244 0.27 3.11 3.34
CA PHE A 244 0.47 3.75 2.05
C PHE A 244 -0.23 2.98 0.94
N SER A 245 -0.03 1.66 0.91
CA SER A 245 -0.64 0.79 -0.09
C SER A 245 -2.16 0.71 0.09
N VAL A 246 -2.62 0.66 1.34
CA VAL A 246 -4.06 0.65 1.69
C VAL A 246 -4.74 1.93 1.23
N LEU A 247 -4.18 3.10 1.55
CA LEU A 247 -4.72 4.40 1.17
C LEU A 247 -4.86 4.54 -0.36
N LEU A 248 -3.81 4.15 -1.10
CA LEU A 248 -3.84 4.12 -2.56
C LEU A 248 -4.86 3.09 -3.11
N GLY A 249 -5.01 1.96 -2.44
CA GLY A 249 -5.97 0.91 -2.79
C GLY A 249 -7.43 1.38 -2.71
N HIS A 250 -7.76 2.27 -1.78
CA HIS A 250 -9.11 2.84 -1.68
C HIS A 250 -9.49 3.63 -2.94
N VAL A 251 -8.56 4.40 -3.53
CA VAL A 251 -8.81 5.08 -4.81
C VAL A 251 -9.12 4.08 -5.91
N LEU A 252 -8.28 3.05 -6.06
CA LEU A 252 -8.46 2.02 -7.07
C LEU A 252 -9.83 1.33 -6.96
N SER A 253 -10.34 1.17 -5.73
CA SER A 253 -11.65 0.54 -5.47
C SER A 253 -12.86 1.38 -5.94
N CYS A 254 -12.66 2.68 -6.18
CA CYS A 254 -13.67 3.60 -6.71
C CYS A 254 -13.50 3.90 -8.20
N LEU A 255 -12.41 3.45 -8.83
CA LEU A 255 -12.22 3.59 -10.27
C LEU A 255 -13.00 2.51 -11.02
N PRO A 256 -13.50 2.77 -12.24
CA PRO A 256 -14.12 1.74 -13.06
C PRO A 256 -13.11 0.60 -13.30
N ALA A 257 -13.62 -0.62 -13.54
CA ALA A 257 -12.75 -1.71 -13.99
C ALA A 257 -12.01 -1.28 -15.25
N HIS A 258 -10.73 -1.62 -15.36
CA HIS A 258 -9.97 -1.34 -16.57
C HIS A 258 -10.65 -2.07 -17.72
N GLN A 259 -11.21 -1.32 -18.66
CA GLN A 259 -11.59 -1.87 -19.95
C GLN A 259 -10.27 -2.15 -20.64
N MET A 260 -9.78 -3.39 -20.57
CA MET A 260 -8.90 -3.85 -21.64
C MET A 260 -9.73 -3.62 -22.90
N GLU A 261 -9.33 -2.66 -23.73
CA GLU A 261 -9.87 -2.55 -25.07
C GLU A 261 -9.77 -3.95 -25.65
N GLN A 262 -10.93 -4.61 -25.77
CA GLN A 262 -11.08 -5.68 -26.72
C GLN A 262 -10.83 -4.99 -28.05
N ILE A 263 -9.60 -5.10 -28.55
CA ILE A 263 -9.28 -4.87 -29.94
C ILE A 263 -10.44 -5.53 -30.70
N PRO A 264 -11.25 -4.78 -31.47
CA PRO A 264 -12.34 -5.38 -32.20
C PRO A 264 -11.71 -6.43 -33.11
N THR A 265 -11.93 -7.70 -32.76
CA THR A 265 -11.56 -8.83 -33.59
C THR A 265 -12.22 -8.59 -34.94
N PRO A 266 -11.47 -8.44 -36.04
CA PRO A 266 -12.09 -8.36 -37.35
C PRO A 266 -12.89 -9.63 -37.54
N GLU A 267 -14.16 -9.49 -37.96
CA GLU A 267 -15.01 -10.63 -38.27
C GLU A 267 -14.25 -11.58 -39.20
N PRO A 268 -14.17 -12.89 -38.87
CA PRO A 268 -13.49 -13.83 -39.73
C PRO A 268 -14.36 -14.05 -40.97
N HIS A 269 -13.93 -13.46 -42.10
CA HIS A 269 -14.31 -13.99 -43.39
C HIS A 269 -13.87 -15.46 -43.46
N SER A 270 -14.88 -16.31 -43.64
CA SER A 270 -14.82 -17.75 -43.86
C SER A 270 -13.64 -18.17 -44.74
N ALA A 271 -12.74 -18.96 -44.17
CA ALA A 271 -11.92 -19.93 -44.90
C ALA A 271 -11.62 -21.11 -43.98
N LEU A 272 -11.95 -22.30 -44.47
CA LEU A 272 -11.84 -23.58 -43.79
C LEU A 272 -10.44 -23.85 -43.25
N CYS A 273 -10.33 -24.16 -41.96
CA CYS A 273 -9.44 -25.22 -41.46
C CYS A 273 -9.85 -25.66 -40.05
N ASP A 274 -10.01 -26.96 -39.95
CA ASP A 274 -10.44 -27.75 -38.80
C ASP A 274 -9.28 -27.89 -37.81
N SER A 275 -9.45 -27.49 -36.54
CA SER A 275 -8.67 -27.97 -35.38
C SER A 275 -9.27 -27.43 -34.07
N ILE A 276 -9.72 -28.37 -33.24
CA ILE A 276 -10.46 -28.19 -31.99
C ILE A 276 -9.49 -28.29 -30.78
N HIS A 277 -9.83 -27.59 -29.67
CA HIS A 277 -9.34 -27.69 -28.26
C HIS A 277 -8.08 -26.87 -27.89
N ASP A 278 -7.94 -26.17 -26.76
CA ASP A 278 -8.66 -26.09 -25.46
C ASP A 278 -8.25 -24.78 -24.73
N SER A 279 -8.96 -23.66 -24.94
CA SER A 279 -8.65 -22.38 -24.24
C SER A 279 -9.75 -21.91 -23.29
N SER A 280 -10.85 -22.67 -23.16
CA SER A 280 -12.02 -22.29 -22.37
C SER A 280 -11.96 -22.71 -20.89
N LYS A 281 -10.94 -23.47 -20.48
CA LYS A 281 -10.80 -23.94 -19.09
C LYS A 281 -10.17 -22.92 -18.13
N LEU A 282 -9.31 -22.02 -18.61
CA LEU A 282 -8.64 -21.04 -17.73
C LEU A 282 -9.58 -19.93 -17.21
N GLY A 283 -10.54 -19.49 -18.03
CA GLY A 283 -11.53 -18.48 -17.64
C GLY A 283 -12.55 -18.97 -16.59
N HIS A 284 -12.89 -20.26 -16.62
CA HIS A 284 -13.76 -20.88 -15.61
C HIS A 284 -13.02 -21.16 -14.28
N SER A 285 -11.70 -21.34 -14.31
CA SER A 285 -10.89 -21.68 -13.13
C SER A 285 -10.71 -20.50 -12.17
N ILE A 286 -10.57 -19.27 -12.69
CA ILE A 286 -10.43 -18.07 -11.84
C ILE A 286 -11.77 -17.66 -11.19
N ALA A 287 -12.90 -17.89 -11.88
CA ALA A 287 -14.23 -17.68 -11.31
C ALA A 287 -14.54 -18.66 -10.16
N GLN A 288 -13.93 -19.85 -10.15
CA GLN A 288 -14.06 -20.85 -9.09
C GLN A 288 -13.24 -20.54 -7.82
N LEU A 289 -12.24 -19.65 -7.90
CA LEU A 289 -11.40 -19.28 -6.76
C LEU A 289 -11.99 -18.18 -5.87
N ARG A 290 -13.07 -17.52 -6.31
CA ARG A 290 -13.79 -16.55 -5.47
C ARG A 290 -14.78 -17.26 -4.57
N ILE A 291 -14.54 -17.18 -3.27
CA ILE A 291 -15.45 -17.71 -2.25
C ILE A 291 -16.63 -16.74 -2.11
N HIS A 292 -17.79 -17.14 -2.65
CA HIS A 292 -19.04 -16.37 -2.61
C HIS A 292 -20.08 -16.97 -1.67
N SER A 293 -19.80 -18.13 -1.06
CA SER A 293 -20.69 -18.78 -0.12
C SER A 293 -19.93 -19.50 1.00
N ARG A 294 -20.63 -19.72 2.12
CA ARG A 294 -20.12 -20.48 3.27
C ARG A 294 -19.71 -21.90 2.91
N ALA A 295 -20.47 -22.57 2.03
CA ALA A 295 -20.15 -23.91 1.56
C ALA A 295 -18.84 -23.91 0.74
N GLN A 296 -18.60 -22.88 -0.07
CA GLN A 296 -17.34 -22.71 -0.80
C GLN A 296 -16.17 -22.42 0.15
N ALA A 297 -16.40 -21.65 1.22
CA ALA A 297 -15.38 -21.40 2.24
C ALA A 297 -14.95 -22.70 2.96
N LEU A 298 -15.93 -23.53 3.33
CA LEU A 298 -15.68 -24.84 3.94
C LEU A 298 -14.90 -25.78 3.01
N ALA A 299 -15.30 -25.84 1.74
CA ALA A 299 -14.60 -26.64 0.73
C ALA A 299 -13.16 -26.17 0.51
N ALA A 300 -12.91 -24.85 0.53
CA ALA A 300 -11.56 -24.28 0.44
C ALA A 300 -10.71 -24.62 1.66
N ILE A 301 -11.28 -24.54 2.88
CA ILE A 301 -10.58 -24.96 4.11
C ILE A 301 -10.21 -26.44 4.05
N ASP A 302 -11.11 -27.30 3.57
CA ASP A 302 -10.86 -28.74 3.41
C ASP A 302 -9.76 -29.02 2.36
N GLN A 303 -9.72 -28.24 1.28
CA GLN A 303 -8.69 -28.33 0.25
C GLN A 303 -7.31 -27.90 0.78
N VAL A 304 -7.25 -26.81 1.55
CA VAL A 304 -6.01 -26.34 2.20
C VAL A 304 -5.54 -27.35 3.24
N CYS A 305 -6.42 -27.93 4.04
CA CYS A 305 -6.05 -28.98 4.99
C CYS A 305 -5.47 -30.21 4.29
N SER A 306 -6.11 -30.65 3.19
CA SER A 306 -5.65 -31.80 2.41
C SER A 306 -4.27 -31.57 1.77
N TYR A 307 -4.03 -30.35 1.27
CA TYR A 307 -2.72 -29.95 0.77
C TYR A 307 -1.66 -29.96 1.87
N LEU A 308 -1.95 -29.34 3.01
CA LEU A 308 -1.01 -29.27 4.14
C LEU A 308 -0.69 -30.66 4.69
N GLU A 309 -1.66 -31.59 4.74
CA GLU A 309 -1.42 -32.97 5.15
C GLU A 309 -0.41 -33.70 4.24
N GLN A 310 -0.40 -33.37 2.95
CA GLN A 310 0.51 -33.95 1.96
C GLN A 310 1.86 -33.24 1.90
N ALA A 311 1.88 -31.92 2.01
CA ALA A 311 3.08 -31.10 1.86
C ALA A 311 3.86 -30.95 3.18
N GLU A 312 3.16 -30.72 4.30
CA GLU A 312 3.74 -30.37 5.60
C GLU A 312 2.93 -30.95 6.77
N PRO A 313 3.01 -32.26 7.05
CA PRO A 313 2.16 -32.94 8.04
C PRO A 313 2.31 -32.42 9.48
N THR A 314 3.42 -31.75 9.82
CA THR A 314 3.68 -31.19 11.16
C THR A 314 3.27 -29.72 11.29
N ASN A 315 2.64 -29.13 10.28
CA ASN A 315 2.28 -27.71 10.29
C ASN A 315 1.11 -27.43 11.27
N PRO A 316 1.28 -26.56 12.29
CA PRO A 316 0.25 -26.27 13.30
C PRO A 316 -1.00 -25.60 12.71
N ALA A 317 -0.91 -24.99 11.52
CA ALA A 317 -2.04 -24.36 10.84
C ALA A 317 -3.15 -25.38 10.54
N GLN A 318 -2.82 -26.65 10.30
CA GLN A 318 -3.83 -27.70 10.06
C GLN A 318 -4.79 -27.87 11.24
N LEU A 319 -4.26 -27.83 12.47
CA LEU A 319 -5.04 -27.99 13.68
C LEU A 319 -5.98 -26.80 13.88
N LEU A 320 -5.50 -25.59 13.58
CA LEU A 320 -6.27 -24.36 13.69
C LEU A 320 -7.36 -24.29 12.61
N LEU A 321 -7.05 -24.67 11.37
CA LEU A 321 -8.00 -24.71 10.25
C LEU A 321 -9.10 -25.76 10.46
N LYS A 322 -8.75 -26.96 10.94
CA LYS A 322 -9.74 -27.98 11.34
C LYS A 322 -10.62 -27.52 12.49
N ARG A 323 -10.09 -26.69 13.41
CA ARG A 323 -10.87 -26.07 14.48
C ARG A 323 -11.80 -24.99 13.92
N ALA A 324 -11.30 -24.09 13.07
CA ALA A 324 -12.10 -23.06 12.40
C ALA A 324 -13.27 -23.65 11.61
N ARG A 325 -13.05 -24.78 10.91
CA ARG A 325 -14.09 -25.56 10.23
C ARG A 325 -15.24 -25.97 11.15
N ARG A 326 -14.96 -26.42 12.37
CA ARG A 326 -15.99 -26.84 13.35
C ARG A 326 -16.73 -25.68 13.99
N LEU A 327 -16.10 -24.51 14.03
CA LEU A 327 -16.62 -23.33 14.70
C LEU A 327 -17.49 -22.46 13.78
N ILE A 328 -17.38 -22.61 12.47
CA ILE A 328 -18.09 -21.77 11.51
C ILE A 328 -19.61 -21.83 11.72
N ASP A 329 -20.13 -23.00 12.11
CA ASP A 329 -21.55 -23.31 12.35
C ASP A 329 -22.09 -23.02 13.75
N LYS A 330 -21.24 -22.46 14.63
CA LYS A 330 -21.64 -22.18 16.01
C LYS A 330 -21.99 -20.70 16.20
N ASN A 331 -23.07 -20.43 16.92
CA ASN A 331 -23.35 -19.09 17.39
C ASN A 331 -22.32 -18.68 18.47
N PHE A 332 -22.16 -17.38 18.70
CA PHE A 332 -21.12 -16.84 19.60
C PHE A 332 -21.13 -17.47 21.00
N MET A 333 -22.31 -17.83 21.53
CA MET A 333 -22.42 -18.46 22.86
C MET A 333 -21.98 -19.93 22.85
N GLN A 334 -22.28 -20.68 21.78
CA GLN A 334 -21.76 -22.03 21.56
C GLN A 334 -20.24 -22.03 21.33
N LEU A 335 -19.70 -20.98 20.68
CA LEU A 335 -18.27 -20.76 20.50
C LEU A 335 -17.55 -20.52 21.84
N MET A 336 -18.15 -19.71 22.72
CA MET A 336 -17.62 -19.47 24.08
C MET A 336 -17.61 -20.73 24.94
N LYS A 337 -18.63 -21.59 24.80
CA LYS A 337 -18.68 -22.92 25.48
C LYS A 337 -17.53 -23.83 25.08
N ASP A 338 -17.13 -23.79 23.81
CA ASP A 338 -16.07 -24.62 23.24
C ASP A 338 -14.65 -24.09 23.49
N LEU A 339 -14.49 -22.76 23.59
CA LEU A 339 -13.17 -22.11 23.67
C LEU A 339 -12.75 -21.80 25.11
N ALA A 340 -13.69 -21.39 25.98
CA ALA A 340 -13.40 -20.96 27.34
C ALA A 340 -14.64 -21.16 28.24
N PRO A 341 -14.94 -22.41 28.66
CA PRO A 341 -16.16 -22.72 29.43
C PRO A 341 -16.21 -22.00 30.79
N GLU A 342 -15.07 -21.63 31.36
CA GLU A 342 -14.98 -20.89 32.63
C GLU A 342 -15.38 -19.40 32.48
N ALA A 343 -15.25 -18.82 31.29
CA ALA A 343 -15.56 -17.41 31.02
C ALA A 343 -17.03 -17.16 30.63
N LEU A 344 -17.80 -18.22 30.41
CA LEU A 344 -19.20 -18.15 29.95
C LEU A 344 -20.11 -17.40 30.93
N ALA A 345 -19.92 -17.61 32.23
CA ALA A 345 -20.76 -17.02 33.27
C ALA A 345 -20.58 -15.50 33.39
N GLU A 346 -19.37 -14.98 33.13
CA GLU A 346 -19.10 -13.54 33.13
C GLU A 346 -19.63 -12.86 31.86
N VAL A 347 -19.45 -13.49 30.70
CA VAL A 347 -19.94 -12.96 29.43
C VAL A 347 -21.47 -12.97 29.37
N ALA A 348 -22.13 -14.01 29.90
CA ALA A 348 -23.59 -14.06 30.01
C ALA A 348 -24.15 -12.95 30.91
N LYS A 349 -23.45 -12.63 32.01
CA LYS A 349 -23.78 -11.49 32.89
C LYS A 349 -23.65 -10.14 32.20
N ILE A 350 -22.60 -9.95 31.40
CA ILE A 350 -22.37 -8.69 30.65
C ILE A 350 -23.40 -8.51 29.54
N MET A 351 -23.81 -9.59 28.88
CA MET A 351 -24.77 -9.57 27.77
C MET A 351 -26.25 -9.67 28.20
N GLY A 352 -26.52 -9.87 29.50
CA GLY A 352 -27.87 -9.89 30.06
C GLY A 352 -28.73 -11.11 29.65
N VAL A 353 -28.10 -12.22 29.26
CA VAL A 353 -28.79 -13.45 28.81
C VAL A 353 -28.59 -14.56 29.84
N ASN A 354 -29.67 -15.27 30.19
CA ASN A 354 -29.60 -16.35 31.18
C ASN A 354 -28.99 -17.62 30.56
N PRO A 355 -27.92 -18.21 31.12
CA PRO A 355 -27.25 -19.37 30.52
C PRO A 355 -28.12 -20.63 30.43
N ASP A 356 -29.16 -20.74 31.27
CA ASP A 356 -30.07 -21.91 31.32
C ASP A 356 -31.19 -21.87 30.26
N SER A 357 -31.38 -20.74 29.56
CA SER A 357 -32.39 -20.63 28.48
C SER A 357 -31.98 -21.28 27.16
N LEU A 358 -30.78 -21.86 27.07
CA LEU A 358 -30.21 -22.38 25.83
C LEU A 358 -30.37 -23.91 25.65
N GLU A 359 -31.13 -24.58 26.52
CA GLU A 359 -31.37 -26.03 26.41
C GLU A 359 -32.61 -26.41 25.56
N GLN A 360 -33.34 -25.45 24.99
CA GLN A 360 -34.57 -25.71 24.23
C GLN A 360 -34.60 -24.99 22.90
N GLU A 361 -33.74 -25.37 21.96
CA GLU A 361 -33.95 -25.10 20.53
C GLU A 361 -33.17 -26.10 19.67
N ASP A 362 -33.38 -27.40 19.95
CA ASP A 362 -33.14 -28.49 19.01
C ASP A 362 -34.39 -29.39 19.02
N ALA A 363 -35.38 -29.02 18.20
CA ALA A 363 -36.43 -29.91 17.71
C ALA A 363 -36.69 -29.60 16.23
#